data_AF-A0A9Y2N1E2-F1
#
_entry.id   AF-A0A9Y2N1E2-F1
#
_cell.length_a   1.000
_cell.length_b   1.000
_cell.length_c   1.000
_cell.angle_alpha   90.00
_cell.angle_beta   90.00
_cell.angle_gamma   90.00
#
_symmetry.space_group_name_H-M   'P 1'
#
loop_
_entity.id
_entity.type
_entity.pdbx_description
1 polymer ?
#
loop_
_entity_poly.entity_id
_entity_poly.type
_entity_poly.pdbx_seq_one_letter_code
_entity_poly.pdbx_strand_id
1 'polypeptide(L)'
;MTSASTGRDAGPAARFAAAHDNGLRERDEYRELAARTVTRMAHDRTDKALLLSILGLEPAADTGPRDLEPALAEYTRQVAEQIGVPADAVTYEVTDTATAYLGLTRRTTDLPRRDLMLVWDERHGWYIAIEPRGNDQPPVISHLGIQIAPPPATVARFVADVLHGRRRGQLSPLPPLLDRVTLAAQMAGIPA
;
A
#
# COMPACT_ATOMS: atom_id res chain seq x y z
N MET A 1 -32.58 -30.65 10.80
CA MET A 1 -31.50 -30.18 11.70
C MET A 1 -30.67 -29.19 10.92
N THR A 2 -30.77 -27.93 11.34
CA THR A 2 -30.11 -26.78 10.72
C THR A 2 -28.71 -26.63 11.32
N SER A 3 -27.68 -26.60 10.50
CA SER A 3 -26.42 -25.94 10.84
C SER A 3 -26.02 -25.06 9.66
N ALA A 4 -26.24 -23.76 9.85
CA ALA A 4 -25.67 -22.68 9.07
C ALA A 4 -24.58 -22.00 9.91
N SER A 5 -23.76 -21.20 9.21
CA SER A 5 -22.59 -20.42 9.66
C SER A 5 -21.26 -21.20 9.58
N THR A 6 -20.16 -20.64 9.08
CA THR A 6 -19.81 -19.22 9.07
C THR A 6 -18.97 -18.88 7.83
N GLY A 7 -19.58 -18.25 6.82
CA GLY A 7 -18.81 -17.53 5.80
C GLY A 7 -18.42 -16.18 6.40
N ARG A 8 -17.18 -16.07 6.91
CA ARG A 8 -16.62 -14.79 7.31
C ARG A 8 -16.42 -13.99 6.03
N ASP A 9 -17.39 -13.15 5.69
CA ASP A 9 -17.35 -12.31 4.50
C ASP A 9 -16.12 -11.40 4.61
N ALA A 10 -15.12 -11.64 3.76
CA ALA A 10 -13.91 -10.85 3.76
C ALA A 10 -14.28 -9.39 3.44
N GLY A 11 -13.84 -8.45 4.28
CA GLY A 11 -14.15 -7.03 4.13
C GLY A 11 -13.67 -6.50 2.77
N PRO A 12 -14.25 -5.40 2.27
CA PRO A 12 -13.87 -4.85 0.96
C PRO A 12 -12.37 -4.57 0.82
N ALA A 13 -11.64 -4.16 1.88
CA ALA A 13 -10.18 -4.08 1.88
C ALA A 13 -9.49 -5.39 1.48
N ALA A 14 -9.99 -6.54 1.97
CA ALA A 14 -9.48 -7.86 1.57
C ALA A 14 -9.89 -8.24 0.14
N ARG A 15 -11.04 -7.74 -0.36
CA ARG A 15 -11.46 -7.94 -1.76
C ARG A 15 -10.67 -7.06 -2.73
N PHE A 16 -10.33 -5.85 -2.33
CA PHE A 16 -9.43 -4.96 -3.07
C PHE A 16 -8.02 -5.54 -3.10
N ALA A 17 -7.52 -6.02 -1.96
CA ALA A 17 -6.27 -6.77 -1.88
C ALA A 17 -6.29 -7.99 -2.83
N ALA A 18 -7.35 -8.79 -2.80
CA ALA A 18 -7.46 -9.98 -3.66
C ALA A 18 -7.60 -9.66 -5.16
N ALA A 19 -8.35 -8.62 -5.53
CA ALA A 19 -8.47 -8.15 -6.91
C ALA A 19 -7.15 -7.56 -7.42
N HIS A 20 -6.43 -6.86 -6.55
CA HIS A 20 -5.11 -6.30 -6.83
C HIS A 20 -4.05 -7.41 -6.98
N ASP A 21 -4.02 -8.38 -6.06
CA ASP A 21 -3.20 -9.60 -6.12
C ASP A 21 -3.37 -10.37 -7.44
N ASN A 22 -4.60 -10.45 -7.96
CA ASN A 22 -4.84 -11.13 -9.23
C ASN A 22 -4.27 -10.34 -10.42
N GLY A 23 -4.45 -9.01 -10.43
CA GLY A 23 -3.86 -8.15 -11.46
C GLY A 23 -2.33 -8.09 -11.41
N LEU A 24 -1.74 -8.24 -10.23
CA LEU A 24 -0.30 -8.37 -10.01
C LEU A 24 0.26 -9.66 -10.61
N ARG A 25 -0.36 -10.80 -10.29
CA ARG A 25 0.05 -12.10 -10.84
C ARG A 25 -0.03 -12.12 -12.35
N GLU A 26 -1.12 -11.61 -12.92
CA GLU A 26 -1.27 -11.49 -14.37
C GLU A 26 -0.16 -10.62 -14.98
N ARG A 27 0.17 -9.47 -14.36
CA ARG A 27 1.24 -8.57 -14.83
C ARG A 27 2.65 -9.16 -14.68
N ASP A 28 2.93 -9.87 -13.61
CA ASP A 28 4.21 -10.55 -13.39
C ASP A 28 4.40 -11.71 -14.36
N GLU A 29 3.33 -12.48 -14.63
CA GLU A 29 3.32 -13.48 -15.68
C GLU A 29 3.60 -12.86 -17.05
N TYR A 30 2.97 -11.72 -17.38
CA TYR A 30 3.26 -11.00 -18.63
C TYR A 30 4.69 -10.48 -18.70
N ARG A 31 5.25 -9.99 -17.59
CA ARG A 31 6.66 -9.54 -17.50
C ARG A 31 7.63 -10.71 -17.68
N GLU A 32 7.36 -11.84 -17.04
CA GLU A 32 8.20 -13.04 -17.15
C GLU A 32 8.14 -13.63 -18.56
N LEU A 33 6.95 -13.68 -19.17
CA LEU A 33 6.78 -14.09 -20.55
C LEU A 33 7.48 -13.14 -21.52
N ALA A 34 7.43 -11.83 -21.29
CA ALA A 34 8.15 -10.83 -22.07
C ALA A 34 9.67 -11.00 -21.93
N ALA A 35 10.19 -11.16 -20.71
CA ALA A 35 11.62 -11.38 -20.45
C ALA A 35 12.13 -12.67 -21.12
N ARG A 36 11.35 -13.75 -21.06
CA ARG A 36 11.66 -15.02 -21.73
C ARG A 36 11.64 -14.88 -23.25
N THR A 37 10.67 -14.14 -23.79
CA THR A 37 10.55 -13.88 -25.24
C THR A 37 11.74 -13.05 -25.74
N VAL A 38 12.10 -11.98 -25.04
CA VAL A 38 13.25 -11.14 -25.36
C VAL A 38 14.57 -11.91 -25.25
N THR A 39 14.72 -12.72 -24.20
CA THR A 39 15.89 -13.60 -24.05
C THR A 39 16.03 -14.59 -25.21
N ARG A 40 14.91 -15.05 -25.79
CA ARG A 40 14.91 -15.94 -26.96
C ARG A 40 15.21 -15.21 -28.28
N MET A 41 14.84 -13.93 -28.40
CA MET A 41 15.00 -13.13 -29.62
C MET A 41 16.34 -12.38 -29.70
N ALA A 42 17.00 -12.16 -28.57
CA ALA A 42 18.29 -11.46 -28.52
C ALA A 42 19.39 -12.25 -29.25
N HIS A 43 20.17 -11.55 -30.07
CA HIS A 43 21.23 -12.17 -30.86
C HIS A 43 22.49 -12.43 -30.04
N ASP A 44 22.75 -11.60 -29.03
CA ASP A 44 23.87 -11.75 -28.12
C ASP A 44 23.56 -11.23 -26.70
N ARG A 45 24.53 -11.38 -25.79
CA ARG A 45 24.38 -11.05 -24.37
C ARG A 45 24.23 -9.54 -24.12
N THR A 46 24.83 -8.71 -24.95
CA THR A 46 24.79 -7.25 -24.83
C THR A 46 23.47 -6.72 -25.34
N ASP A 47 23.00 -7.23 -26.47
CA ASP A 47 21.67 -6.98 -27.04
C ASP A 47 20.56 -7.38 -26.05
N LYS A 48 20.69 -8.56 -25.42
CA LYS A 48 19.79 -9.00 -24.36
C LYS A 48 19.72 -8.02 -23.19
N ALA A 49 20.87 -7.59 -22.68
CA ALA A 49 20.93 -6.66 -21.53
C ALA A 49 20.31 -5.30 -21.89
N LEU A 50 20.59 -4.79 -23.09
CA LEU A 50 19.99 -3.55 -23.57
C LEU A 50 18.45 -3.66 -23.68
N LEU A 51 17.93 -4.75 -24.24
CA LEU A 51 16.49 -4.94 -24.41
C LEU A 51 15.76 -5.14 -23.08
N LEU A 52 16.36 -5.87 -22.13
CA LEU A 52 15.82 -5.97 -20.78
C LEU A 52 15.81 -4.61 -20.10
N SER A 53 16.87 -3.81 -20.26
CA SER A 53 16.96 -2.46 -19.69
C SER A 53 15.91 -1.52 -20.28
N ILE A 54 15.72 -1.52 -21.61
CA ILE A 54 14.68 -0.75 -22.30
C ILE A 54 13.28 -1.09 -21.79
N LEU A 55 13.07 -2.34 -21.38
CA LEU A 55 11.80 -2.83 -20.83
C LEU A 55 11.72 -2.78 -19.30
N GLY A 56 12.78 -2.34 -18.62
CA GLY A 56 12.86 -2.29 -17.15
C GLY A 56 12.86 -3.68 -16.48
N LEU A 57 13.48 -4.69 -17.11
CA LEU A 57 13.48 -6.10 -16.72
C LEU A 57 14.89 -6.60 -16.27
N GLU A 58 15.73 -5.72 -15.72
CA GLU A 58 17.14 -6.03 -15.39
C GLU A 58 17.29 -7.18 -14.36
N PRO A 59 18.27 -8.09 -14.55
CA PRO A 59 18.48 -9.22 -13.65
C PRO A 59 19.03 -8.76 -12.29
N ALA A 60 18.35 -9.16 -11.23
CA ALA A 60 18.70 -8.87 -9.85
C ALA A 60 20.09 -9.41 -9.48
N ALA A 61 21.08 -8.52 -9.47
CA ALA A 61 22.32 -8.71 -8.74
C ALA A 61 22.85 -7.35 -8.29
N ASP A 62 22.44 -6.89 -7.12
CA ASP A 62 23.28 -6.00 -6.32
C ASP A 62 22.88 -6.07 -4.85
N THR A 63 23.87 -6.03 -3.95
CA THR A 63 23.60 -5.77 -2.53
C THR A 63 23.39 -4.26 -2.40
N GLY A 64 22.23 -3.80 -2.89
CA GLY A 64 21.84 -2.42 -3.05
C GLY A 64 20.88 -1.92 -1.94
N PRO A 65 20.38 -0.68 -2.07
CA PRO A 65 19.59 0.02 -1.04
C PRO A 65 18.40 -0.84 -0.55
N ARG A 66 18.14 -0.85 0.77
CA ARG A 66 17.08 -1.64 1.41
C ARG A 66 15.82 -1.64 0.55
N ASP A 67 15.39 -2.80 0.10
CA ASP A 67 14.23 -2.93 -0.78
C ASP A 67 13.01 -2.24 -0.14
N LEU A 68 12.28 -1.46 -0.93
CA LEU A 68 11.12 -0.70 -0.44
C LEU A 68 10.03 -1.62 0.10
N GLU A 69 9.87 -2.79 -0.50
CA GLU A 69 8.83 -3.76 -0.12
C GLU A 69 8.98 -4.27 1.32
N PRO A 70 10.12 -4.83 1.77
CA PRO A 70 10.29 -5.22 3.17
C PRO A 70 10.26 -4.02 4.13
N ALA A 71 10.74 -2.85 3.71
CA ALA A 71 10.66 -1.63 4.53
C ALA A 71 9.21 -1.17 4.74
N LEU A 72 8.39 -1.20 3.69
CA LEU A 72 6.97 -0.86 3.73
C LEU A 72 6.19 -1.90 4.53
N ALA A 73 6.49 -3.19 4.36
CA ALA A 73 5.87 -4.27 5.10
C ALA A 73 6.02 -4.07 6.62
N GLU A 74 7.26 -3.83 7.05
CA GLU A 74 7.60 -3.63 8.46
C GLU A 74 7.00 -2.33 9.01
N TYR A 75 7.09 -1.23 8.26
CA TYR A 75 6.48 0.03 8.65
C TYR A 75 4.96 -0.08 8.81
N THR A 76 4.28 -0.72 7.87
CA THR A 76 2.82 -0.90 7.90
C THR A 76 2.40 -1.80 9.06
N ARG A 77 3.20 -2.83 9.38
CA ARG A 77 2.99 -3.67 10.58
C ARG A 77 3.04 -2.85 11.87
N GLN A 78 4.07 -2.01 12.04
CA GLN A 78 4.18 -1.14 13.22
C GLN A 78 3.02 -0.15 13.33
N VAL A 79 2.56 0.41 12.20
CA VAL A 79 1.38 1.29 12.16
C VAL A 79 0.12 0.53 12.59
N ALA A 80 -0.09 -0.69 12.06
CA ALA A 80 -1.23 -1.52 12.42
C ALA A 80 -1.27 -1.84 13.92
N GLU A 81 -0.12 -2.19 14.51
CA GLU A 81 0.01 -2.47 15.94
C GLU A 81 -0.36 -1.25 16.80
N GLN A 82 0.11 -0.06 16.44
CA GLN A 82 -0.18 1.18 17.17
C GLN A 82 -1.66 1.58 17.08
N ILE A 83 -2.35 1.24 15.99
CA ILE A 83 -3.79 1.51 15.80
C ILE A 83 -4.66 0.40 16.42
N GLY A 84 -4.12 -0.81 16.58
CA GLY A 84 -4.85 -2.00 16.99
C GLY A 84 -5.62 -2.66 15.86
N VAL A 85 -5.12 -2.55 14.62
CA VAL A 85 -5.66 -3.25 13.44
C VAL A 85 -4.99 -4.63 13.35
N PRO A 86 -5.76 -5.72 13.18
CA PRO A 86 -5.16 -7.04 13.05
C PRO A 86 -4.43 -7.18 11.71
N ALA A 87 -3.40 -8.03 11.66
CA ALA A 87 -2.54 -8.17 10.48
C ALA A 87 -3.30 -8.64 9.22
N ASP A 88 -4.41 -9.36 9.37
CA ASP A 88 -5.27 -9.79 8.25
C ASP A 88 -6.11 -8.65 7.64
N ALA A 89 -6.14 -7.49 8.30
CA ALA A 89 -6.77 -6.26 7.80
C ALA A 89 -5.73 -5.25 7.26
N VAL A 90 -4.50 -5.71 7.03
CA VAL A 90 -3.39 -4.93 6.47
C VAL A 90 -3.02 -5.50 5.10
N THR A 91 -2.79 -4.62 4.13
CA THR A 91 -2.26 -4.99 2.81
C THR A 91 -1.30 -3.92 2.36
N TYR A 92 -0.23 -4.31 1.68
CA TYR A 92 0.70 -3.39 1.05
C TYR A 92 1.16 -3.96 -0.29
N GLU A 93 1.70 -3.09 -1.14
CA GLU A 93 2.14 -3.42 -2.47
C GLU A 93 3.22 -2.45 -2.94
N VAL A 94 4.19 -2.96 -3.70
CA VAL A 94 5.18 -2.15 -4.43
C VAL A 94 5.17 -2.50 -5.92
N THR A 95 4.47 -1.70 -6.73
CA THR A 95 4.53 -1.80 -8.21
C THR A 95 4.98 -0.50 -8.86
N ASP A 96 4.23 0.03 -9.84
CA ASP A 96 4.45 1.33 -10.45
C ASP A 96 4.19 2.44 -9.42
N THR A 97 3.42 2.14 -8.37
CA THR A 97 3.26 3.00 -7.18
C THR A 97 3.17 2.13 -5.93
N ALA A 98 3.95 2.45 -4.90
CA ALA A 98 3.87 1.75 -3.62
C ALA A 98 2.67 2.26 -2.80
N THR A 99 1.87 1.34 -2.27
CA THR A 99 0.66 1.65 -1.51
C THR A 99 0.45 0.70 -0.32
N ALA A 100 -0.26 1.16 0.71
CA ALA A 100 -0.70 0.32 1.82
C ALA A 100 -2.11 0.70 2.30
N TYR A 101 -2.84 -0.30 2.79
CA TYR A 101 -4.24 -0.20 3.18
C TYR A 101 -4.46 -0.90 4.52
N LEU A 102 -5.14 -0.21 5.44
CA LEU A 102 -5.55 -0.77 6.73
C LEU A 102 -7.05 -0.53 6.94
N GLY A 103 -7.79 -1.61 7.16
CA GLY A 103 -9.22 -1.53 7.48
C GLY A 103 -9.44 -1.01 8.90
N LEU A 104 -10.13 0.12 9.04
CA LEU A 104 -10.48 0.67 10.35
C LEU A 104 -11.83 0.09 10.78
N THR A 105 -11.81 -0.89 11.67
CA THR A 105 -13.02 -1.55 12.22
C THR A 105 -13.90 -0.63 13.08
N ARG A 106 -13.44 0.59 13.39
CA ARG A 106 -14.18 1.56 14.20
C ARG A 106 -15.03 2.47 13.33
N ARG A 107 -16.35 2.35 13.49
CA ARG A 107 -17.34 3.31 13.00
C ARG A 107 -17.17 4.61 13.78
N THR A 108 -17.11 5.74 13.08
CA THR A 108 -17.21 7.03 13.76
C THR A 108 -18.65 7.25 14.24
N THR A 109 -18.81 7.90 15.38
CA THR A 109 -20.13 8.23 15.96
C THR A 109 -21.00 9.01 14.98
N ASP A 110 -20.37 9.76 14.07
CA ASP A 110 -21.00 10.63 13.08
C ASP A 110 -21.27 9.95 11.72
N LEU A 111 -20.62 8.82 11.42
CA LEU A 111 -20.85 8.03 10.19
C LEU A 111 -21.09 6.55 10.53
N PRO A 112 -22.20 6.21 11.21
CA PRO A 112 -22.46 4.86 11.72
C PRO A 112 -22.69 3.78 10.64
N ARG A 113 -22.70 4.15 9.35
CA ARG A 113 -23.02 3.28 8.20
C ARG A 113 -21.91 3.17 7.15
N ARG A 114 -20.74 3.77 7.37
CA ARG A 114 -19.62 3.73 6.42
C ARG A 114 -18.37 3.24 7.14
N ASP A 115 -17.82 2.15 6.63
CA ASP A 115 -16.53 1.64 7.07
C ASP A 115 -15.43 2.56 6.54
N LEU A 116 -14.36 2.72 7.32
CA LEU A 116 -13.25 3.61 6.98
C LEU A 116 -12.01 2.78 6.70
N MET A 117 -11.16 3.31 5.84
CA MET A 117 -9.83 2.78 5.59
C MET A 117 -8.80 3.86 5.85
N LEU A 118 -7.66 3.44 6.39
CA LEU A 118 -6.44 4.22 6.38
C LEU A 118 -5.62 3.76 5.18
N VAL A 119 -5.20 4.72 4.36
CA VAL A 119 -4.46 4.47 3.13
C VAL A 119 -3.15 5.23 3.17
N TRP A 120 -2.11 4.62 2.64
CA TRP A 120 -0.83 5.23 2.36
C TRP A 120 -0.49 5.06 0.89
N ASP A 121 0.05 6.11 0.27
CA ASP A 121 0.73 5.99 -1.01
C ASP A 121 2.02 6.81 -1.01
N GLU A 122 3.01 6.36 -1.79
CA GLU A 122 4.34 6.96 -1.83
C GLU A 122 4.36 8.44 -2.30
N ARG A 123 3.26 8.96 -2.88
CA ARG A 123 3.15 10.32 -3.39
C ARG A 123 2.37 11.26 -2.47
N HIS A 124 1.42 10.76 -1.68
CA HIS A 124 0.57 11.60 -0.82
C HIS A 124 0.70 11.27 0.68
N GLY A 125 1.44 10.20 1.03
CA GLY A 125 1.54 9.73 2.41
C GLY A 125 0.21 9.20 2.92
N TRP A 126 -0.05 9.37 4.23
CA TRP A 126 -1.23 8.81 4.88
C TRP A 126 -2.48 9.67 4.70
N TYR A 127 -3.62 9.02 4.46
CA TYR A 127 -4.94 9.63 4.48
C TYR A 127 -6.02 8.64 4.93
N ILE A 128 -7.13 9.16 5.45
CA ILE A 128 -8.31 8.36 5.78
C ILE A 128 -9.35 8.59 4.70
N ALA A 129 -9.93 7.50 4.22
CA ALA A 129 -10.99 7.52 3.24
C ALA A 129 -12.15 6.62 3.65
N ILE A 130 -13.31 6.85 3.03
CA ILE A 130 -14.45 5.94 3.14
C ILE A 130 -14.13 4.68 2.33
N GLU A 131 -14.42 3.52 2.91
CA GLU A 131 -14.28 2.25 2.20
C GLU A 131 -15.17 2.26 0.94
N PRO A 132 -14.59 2.09 -0.26
CA PRO A 132 -15.32 2.19 -1.50
C PRO A 132 -16.24 0.98 -1.66
N ARG A 133 -17.43 1.21 -2.24
CA ARG A 133 -18.37 0.14 -2.58
C ARG A 133 -18.20 -0.19 -4.07
N GLY A 134 -17.30 -1.11 -4.40
CA GLY A 134 -16.91 -1.39 -5.78
C GLY A 134 -15.75 -0.53 -6.26
N ASN A 135 -15.55 -0.36 -7.56
CA ASN A 135 -14.33 0.21 -8.17
C ASN A 135 -14.17 1.74 -8.12
N ASP A 136 -15.01 2.45 -7.37
CA ASP A 136 -14.91 3.91 -7.29
C ASP A 136 -13.70 4.36 -6.44
N GLN A 137 -13.10 5.49 -6.80
CA GLN A 137 -12.05 6.11 -5.99
C GLN A 137 -12.59 6.43 -4.59
N PRO A 138 -11.93 5.95 -3.51
CA PRO A 138 -12.46 6.12 -2.17
C PRO A 138 -12.53 7.59 -1.79
N PRO A 139 -13.70 8.10 -1.34
CA PRO A 139 -13.84 9.48 -0.91
C PRO A 139 -12.93 9.79 0.28
N VAL A 140 -11.98 10.71 0.10
CA VAL A 140 -11.04 11.10 1.15
C VAL A 140 -11.71 11.97 2.21
N ILE A 141 -11.44 11.67 3.48
CA ILE A 141 -11.94 12.41 4.65
C ILE A 141 -10.88 13.41 5.15
N SER A 142 -9.62 12.97 5.22
CA SER A 142 -8.51 13.79 5.72
C SER A 142 -7.16 13.21 5.29
N HIS A 143 -6.18 14.07 5.00
CA HIS A 143 -4.78 13.70 4.86
C HIS A 143 -4.00 13.93 6.16
N LEU A 144 -2.89 13.21 6.32
CA LEU A 144 -1.90 13.40 7.38
C LEU A 144 -0.73 14.25 6.87
N GLY A 145 -0.94 15.57 6.80
CA GLY A 145 0.14 16.53 6.58
C GLY A 145 1.03 16.23 5.36
N ILE A 146 2.32 16.53 5.49
CA ILE A 146 3.31 16.48 4.38
C ILE A 146 4.39 15.41 4.56
N GLN A 147 4.29 14.56 5.59
CA GLN A 147 5.26 13.49 5.79
C GLN A 147 4.78 12.24 5.07
N ILE A 148 5.60 11.72 4.15
CA ILE A 148 5.28 10.46 3.45
C ILE A 148 5.25 9.30 4.45
N ALA A 149 6.33 9.08 5.20
CA ALA A 149 6.43 8.03 6.21
C ALA A 149 6.70 8.62 7.62
N PRO A 150 5.69 9.21 8.29
CA PRO A 150 5.82 9.72 9.65
C PRO A 150 5.96 8.57 10.67
N PRO A 151 6.39 8.83 11.91
CA PRO A 151 6.43 7.81 12.95
C PRO A 151 5.05 7.14 13.18
N PRO A 152 4.96 5.82 13.41
CA PRO A 152 3.71 5.08 13.58
C PRO A 152 2.76 5.68 14.62
N ALA A 153 3.29 6.16 15.75
CA ALA A 153 2.51 6.85 16.78
C ALA A 153 1.84 8.14 16.27
N THR A 154 2.44 8.83 15.30
CA THR A 154 1.85 10.01 14.65
C THR A 154 0.65 9.62 13.80
N VAL A 155 0.76 8.51 13.06
CA VAL A 155 -0.35 7.94 12.28
C VAL A 155 -1.49 7.50 13.19
N ALA A 156 -1.18 6.80 14.28
CA ALA A 156 -2.18 6.36 15.25
C ALA A 156 -2.93 7.52 15.90
N ARG A 157 -2.21 8.59 16.30
CA ARG A 157 -2.84 9.81 16.82
C ARG A 157 -3.74 10.48 15.78
N PHE A 158 -3.31 10.53 14.53
CA PHE A 158 -4.11 11.07 13.43
C PHE A 158 -5.40 10.28 13.23
N VAL A 159 -5.33 8.94 13.22
CA VAL A 159 -6.52 8.08 13.15
C VAL A 159 -7.46 8.36 14.32
N ALA A 160 -6.94 8.42 15.55
CA ALA A 160 -7.75 8.74 16.71
C ALA A 160 -8.43 10.12 16.59
N ASP A 161 -7.71 11.16 16.14
CA ASP A 161 -8.26 12.51 15.98
C ASP A 161 -9.43 12.53 14.97
N VAL A 162 -9.26 11.87 13.81
CA VAL A 162 -10.31 11.78 12.79
C VAL A 162 -11.49 10.97 13.29
N LEU A 163 -11.25 9.84 13.98
CA LEU A 163 -12.32 9.00 14.52
C LEU A 163 -13.16 9.71 15.60
N HIS A 164 -12.54 10.61 16.37
CA HIS A 164 -13.24 11.46 17.36
C HIS A 164 -13.80 12.75 16.75
N GLY A 165 -13.77 12.92 15.43
CA GLY A 165 -14.30 14.11 14.74
C GLY A 165 -13.50 15.39 14.94
N ARG A 166 -12.27 15.31 15.48
CA ARG A 166 -11.41 16.47 15.78
C ARG A 166 -10.67 17.01 14.55
N ARG A 167 -10.65 16.26 13.45
CA ARG A 167 -10.08 16.67 12.16
C ARG A 167 -11.00 16.25 11.02
N ARG A 168 -11.40 17.22 10.19
CA ARG A 168 -12.11 17.02 8.92
C ARG A 168 -11.61 18.02 7.88
N GLY A 169 -11.48 17.58 6.63
CA GLY A 169 -11.38 18.48 5.48
C GLY A 169 -10.05 19.20 5.30
N GLN A 170 -8.96 18.69 5.90
CA GLN A 170 -7.65 19.28 5.65
C GLN A 170 -7.06 18.73 4.35
N LEU A 171 -7.26 19.47 3.26
CA LEU A 171 -6.42 19.37 2.07
C LEU A 171 -5.01 19.74 2.51
N SER A 172 -4.13 18.74 2.61
CA SER A 172 -2.72 19.00 2.88
C SER A 172 -2.01 19.36 1.57
N PRO A 173 -0.97 20.20 1.61
CA PRO A 173 -0.10 20.38 0.46
C PRO A 173 0.44 19.02 0.02
N LEU A 174 0.60 18.82 -1.29
CA LEU A 174 1.25 17.61 -1.80
C LEU A 174 2.65 17.50 -1.17
N PRO A 175 3.00 16.37 -0.53
CA PRO A 175 4.34 16.17 -0.02
C PRO A 175 5.35 16.13 -1.18
N PRO A 176 6.64 16.45 -0.91
CA PRO A 176 7.68 16.31 -1.92
C PRO A 176 7.82 14.85 -2.34
N LEU A 177 7.93 14.61 -3.65
CA LEU A 177 8.17 13.26 -4.17
C LEU A 177 9.56 12.79 -3.69
N LEU A 178 9.58 11.74 -2.89
CA LEU A 178 10.82 11.08 -2.48
C LEU A 178 11.14 9.97 -3.47
N ASP A 179 12.41 9.80 -3.79
CA ASP A 179 12.84 8.59 -4.47
C ASP A 179 12.69 7.38 -3.52
N ARG A 180 12.47 6.19 -4.11
CA ARG A 180 12.16 4.98 -3.35
C ARG A 180 13.28 4.52 -2.43
N VAL A 181 14.53 4.84 -2.74
CA VAL A 181 15.70 4.50 -1.91
C VAL A 181 15.68 5.33 -0.63
N THR A 182 15.45 6.63 -0.75
CA THR A 182 15.30 7.54 0.39
C THR A 182 14.09 7.14 1.24
N LEU A 183 12.97 6.77 0.60
CA LEU A 183 11.77 6.34 1.30
C LEU A 183 11.97 5.05 2.11
N ALA A 184 12.61 4.04 1.52
CA ALA A 184 12.91 2.79 2.21
C ALA A 184 13.90 3.00 3.37
N ALA A 185 14.91 3.86 3.19
CA ALA A 185 15.84 4.25 4.25
C ALA A 185 15.12 4.97 5.39
N GLN A 186 14.19 5.88 5.08
CA GLN A 186 13.37 6.57 6.07
C GLN A 186 12.53 5.59 6.88
N MET A 187 11.77 4.70 6.21
CA MET A 187 10.94 3.68 6.87
C MET A 187 11.77 2.78 7.78
N ALA A 188 12.91 2.31 7.29
CA ALA A 188 13.76 1.39 8.04
C ALA A 188 14.61 2.08 9.13
N GLY A 189 14.57 3.41 9.22
CA GLY A 189 15.13 4.20 10.31
C GLY A 189 14.14 4.54 11.43
N ILE A 190 12.86 4.19 11.24
CA ILE A 190 11.82 4.42 12.25
C ILE A 190 11.96 3.37 13.36
N PRO A 191 12.06 3.80 14.64
CA PRO A 191 12.04 2.87 15.77
C PRO A 191 10.63 2.29 15.95
N ALA A 192 10.57 1.01 16.31
CA ALA A 192 9.34 0.30 16.66
C ALA A 192 8.68 0.87 17.93
#